data_AF-A0A9P7CD85-F1
#
_entry.id   AF-A0A9P7CD85-F1
#
_cell.length_a   1.000
_cell.length_b   1.000
_cell.length_c   1.000
_cell.angle_alpha   90.00
_cell.angle_beta   90.00
_cell.angle_gamma   90.00
#
_symmetry.space_group_name_H-M   'P 1'
#
loop_
_entity.id
_entity.type
_entity.pdbx_description
1 polymer ?
#
loop_
_entity_poly.entity_id
_entity_poly.type
_entity_poly.pdbx_seq_one_letter_code
_entity_poly.pdbx_strand_id
1 'polypeptide(L)'
;MDSHSYLLHCNEKIIRENEYLRLIWSSIFEQLFLPNGIVYVITGEGENAYSTESKKEQYPQAKSVHGFKIDIRLVVEIEEEEIDVAVVECAKKSDDNKAIKDNAKLLRECKDTIDGLVNNLKNTNDEAMSYMIQITGFSCALSTMHLAVNEVSFNRQKMPVINDKLIWLRCTWYTPPRDQISAVPLLCFGPPPPTPIFTDETNTLAE
;
A
#
# COMPACT_ATOMS: atom_id res chain seq x y z
N MET A 1 -12.39 35.63 -3.45
CA MET A 1 -11.53 34.89 -4.40
C MET A 1 -11.24 33.56 -3.75
N ASP A 2 -11.70 32.46 -4.34
CA ASP A 2 -11.36 31.12 -3.83
C ASP A 2 -9.86 30.89 -4.00
N SER A 3 -9.14 30.82 -2.89
CA SER A 3 -7.68 30.73 -2.86
C SER A 3 -7.12 29.43 -3.48
N HIS A 4 -7.98 28.45 -3.76
CA HIS A 4 -7.61 27.12 -4.25
C HIS A 4 -8.25 26.74 -5.59
N SER A 5 -8.90 27.69 -6.29
CA SER A 5 -9.51 27.41 -7.61
C SER A 5 -8.50 26.89 -8.64
N TYR A 6 -7.21 27.23 -8.48
CA TYR A 6 -6.12 26.74 -9.32
C TYR A 6 -5.96 25.22 -9.28
N LEU A 7 -6.43 24.53 -8.22
CA LEU A 7 -6.40 23.07 -8.17
C LEU A 7 -7.32 22.46 -9.23
N LEU A 8 -8.48 23.08 -9.47
CA LEU A 8 -9.49 22.61 -10.41
C LEU A 8 -9.15 22.95 -11.87
N HIS A 9 -8.26 23.90 -12.09
CA HIS A 9 -7.79 24.26 -13.42
C HIS A 9 -6.59 23.37 -13.78
N CYS A 10 -6.72 22.55 -14.82
CA CYS A 10 -5.71 21.60 -15.34
C CYS A 10 -4.42 22.25 -15.87
N ASN A 11 -3.85 23.24 -15.17
CA ASN A 11 -2.50 23.72 -15.46
C ASN A 11 -1.50 22.86 -14.69
N GLU A 12 -1.35 21.62 -15.17
CA GLU A 12 -0.65 20.50 -14.51
C GLU A 12 0.81 20.79 -14.15
N LYS A 13 1.42 21.82 -14.75
CA LYS A 13 2.81 22.22 -14.48
C LYS A 13 3.02 22.86 -13.11
N ILE A 14 1.95 23.30 -12.43
CA ILE A 14 2.08 24.11 -11.21
C ILE A 14 1.78 23.29 -9.94
N ILE A 15 0.86 22.33 -9.98
CA ILE A 15 0.38 21.62 -8.79
C ILE A 15 1.37 20.50 -8.40
N ARG A 16 1.82 20.51 -7.13
CA ARG A 16 2.64 19.44 -6.55
C ARG A 16 1.76 18.36 -5.93
N GLU A 17 2.30 17.14 -5.85
CA GLU A 17 1.62 15.99 -5.21
C GLU A 17 1.19 16.30 -3.76
N ASN A 18 2.08 16.91 -2.98
CA ASN A 18 1.77 17.32 -1.61
C ASN A 18 0.62 18.35 -1.52
N GLU A 19 0.32 19.10 -2.58
CA GLU A 19 -0.84 19.99 -2.60
C GLU A 19 -2.15 19.20 -2.74
N TYR A 20 -2.16 18.13 -3.56
CA TYR A 20 -3.30 17.21 -3.58
C TYR A 20 -3.49 16.55 -2.22
N LEU A 21 -2.41 16.04 -1.64
CA LEU A 21 -2.43 15.40 -0.34
C LEU A 21 -3.02 16.34 0.71
N ARG A 22 -2.40 17.50 0.93
CA ARG A 22 -2.74 18.39 2.04
C ARG A 22 -4.06 19.17 1.85
N LEU A 23 -4.35 19.65 0.64
CA LEU A 23 -5.47 20.58 0.43
C LEU A 23 -6.79 19.88 0.10
N ILE A 24 -6.73 18.61 -0.33
CA ILE A 24 -7.91 17.85 -0.75
C ILE A 24 -8.02 16.61 0.12
N TRP A 25 -7.05 15.70 0.03
CA TRP A 25 -7.22 14.36 0.57
C TRP A 25 -7.15 14.30 2.08
N SER A 26 -6.16 14.94 2.72
CA SER A 26 -6.09 15.05 4.18
C SER A 26 -7.38 15.62 4.76
N SER A 27 -7.90 16.70 4.17
CA SER A 27 -9.17 17.30 4.61
C SER A 27 -10.38 16.39 4.44
N ILE A 28 -10.40 15.54 3.40
CA ILE A 28 -11.45 14.52 3.23
C ILE A 28 -11.30 13.43 4.29
N PHE A 29 -10.09 12.91 4.51
CA PHE A 29 -9.84 11.87 5.51
C PHE A 29 -10.15 12.35 6.93
N GLU A 30 -9.76 13.56 7.30
CA GLU A 30 -10.07 14.14 8.62
C GLU A 30 -11.58 14.36 8.84
N GLN A 31 -12.36 14.53 7.77
CA GLN A 31 -13.83 14.61 7.85
C GLN A 31 -14.49 13.22 7.94
N LEU A 32 -13.92 12.22 7.26
CA LEU A 32 -14.40 10.84 7.32
C LEU A 32 -14.04 10.17 8.65
N PHE A 33 -12.86 10.47 9.18
CA PHE A 33 -12.28 9.90 10.40
C PHE A 33 -12.05 11.02 11.40
N LEU A 34 -13.08 11.29 12.20
CA LEU A 34 -13.05 12.37 13.18
C LEU A 34 -11.96 12.12 14.24
N PRO A 35 -11.35 13.17 14.81
CA PRO A 35 -10.31 13.03 15.83
C PRO A 35 -10.70 12.24 17.08
N ASN A 36 -12.01 12.19 17.39
CA ASN A 36 -12.56 11.42 18.51
C ASN A 36 -13.19 10.09 18.06
N GLY A 37 -12.90 9.66 16.83
CA GLY A 37 -13.36 8.41 16.25
C GLY A 37 -12.49 7.23 16.68
N ILE A 38 -12.85 6.04 16.21
CA ILE A 38 -12.10 4.80 16.45
C ILE A 38 -10.81 4.76 15.60
N VAL A 39 -10.86 5.36 14.41
CA VAL A 39 -9.76 5.38 13.44
C VAL A 39 -9.12 6.76 13.43
N TYR A 40 -7.80 6.80 13.59
CA TYR A 40 -6.98 7.99 13.49
C TYR A 40 -6.29 8.09 12.13
N VAL A 41 -6.14 9.31 11.65
CA VAL A 41 -5.43 9.62 10.39
C VAL A 41 -4.03 10.11 10.74
N ILE A 42 -3.02 9.33 10.39
CA ILE A 42 -1.60 9.74 10.51
C ILE A 42 -1.12 10.16 9.13
N THR A 43 -0.91 11.45 8.92
CA THR A 43 -0.36 12.01 7.67
C THR A 43 1.13 12.31 7.80
N GLY A 44 1.91 12.07 6.73
CA GLY A 44 3.28 12.56 6.60
C GLY A 44 4.34 11.48 6.73
N GLU A 45 4.57 10.73 5.63
CA GLU A 45 5.65 9.76 5.46
C GLU A 45 5.93 8.88 6.71
N GLY A 46 4.88 8.26 7.24
CA GLY A 46 4.94 7.42 8.44
C GLY A 46 5.36 5.99 8.12
N GLU A 47 6.08 5.33 9.03
CA GLU A 47 6.47 3.93 8.90
C GLU A 47 5.54 3.04 9.72
N ASN A 48 5.10 1.92 9.16
CA ASN A 48 4.41 0.89 9.91
C ASN A 48 5.42 0.19 10.86
N ALA A 49 5.13 0.20 12.16
CA ALA A 49 6.00 -0.39 13.18
C ALA A 49 6.14 -1.90 13.01
N TYR A 50 5.03 -2.59 12.70
CA TYR A 50 5.02 -4.02 12.43
C TYR A 50 5.87 -4.37 11.18
N SER A 51 5.73 -3.60 10.09
CA SER A 51 6.59 -3.76 8.90
C SER A 51 8.08 -3.61 9.24
N THR A 52 8.40 -2.63 10.08
CA THR A 52 9.78 -2.36 10.52
C THR A 52 10.35 -3.53 11.33
N GLU A 53 9.60 -4.05 12.30
CA GLU A 53 10.03 -5.21 13.10
C GLU A 53 10.16 -6.48 12.25
N SER A 54 9.20 -6.75 11.38
CA SER A 54 9.24 -7.88 10.44
C SER A 54 10.48 -7.85 9.53
N LYS A 55 10.89 -6.65 9.07
CA LYS A 55 12.13 -6.48 8.32
C LYS A 55 13.38 -6.69 9.18
N LYS A 56 13.39 -6.23 10.44
CA LYS A 56 14.54 -6.42 11.35
C LYS A 56 14.81 -7.90 11.60
N GLU A 57 13.76 -8.71 11.75
CA GLU A 57 13.88 -10.17 11.86
C GLU A 57 14.56 -10.80 10.62
N GLN A 58 14.30 -10.27 9.42
CA GLN A 58 14.86 -10.77 8.17
C GLN A 58 16.30 -10.31 7.92
N TYR A 59 16.67 -9.14 8.44
CA TYR A 59 17.98 -8.55 8.26
C TYR A 59 18.68 -8.30 9.62
N PRO A 60 18.95 -9.36 10.42
CA PRO A 60 19.45 -9.21 11.79
C PRO A 60 20.85 -8.58 11.87
N GLN A 61 21.57 -8.56 10.76
CA GLN A 61 22.92 -7.98 10.67
C GLN A 61 22.91 -6.51 10.20
N ALA A 62 21.75 -5.99 9.77
CA ALA A 62 21.63 -4.62 9.29
C ALA A 62 21.43 -3.65 10.47
N LYS A 63 22.17 -2.53 10.45
CA LYS A 63 22.15 -1.54 11.55
C LYS A 63 20.97 -0.58 11.50
N SER A 64 20.39 -0.36 10.33
CA SER A 64 19.25 0.53 10.11
C SER A 64 18.31 -0.16 9.13
N VAL A 65 17.16 -0.58 9.67
CA VAL A 65 16.12 -1.30 8.96
C VAL A 65 14.81 -0.59 9.25
N HIS A 66 14.12 -0.18 8.19
CA HIS A 66 12.94 0.67 8.25
C HIS A 66 11.82 0.12 7.37
N GLY A 67 10.58 0.26 7.82
CA GLY A 67 9.36 0.11 7.03
C GLY A 67 9.38 1.01 5.78
N PHE A 68 8.51 0.76 4.80
CA PHE A 68 8.32 1.80 3.79
C PHE A 68 7.56 2.94 4.45
N LYS A 69 7.96 4.17 4.13
CA LYS A 69 7.25 5.37 4.54
C LYS A 69 6.00 5.52 3.71
N ILE A 70 4.83 5.46 4.31
CA ILE A 70 3.53 5.63 3.66
C ILE A 70 3.03 7.06 3.84
N ASP A 71 2.36 7.64 2.83
CA ASP A 71 1.90 9.03 2.89
C ASP A 71 0.82 9.28 3.95
N ILE A 72 -0.18 8.38 4.02
CA ILE A 72 -1.20 8.39 5.08
C ILE A 72 -1.40 6.97 5.60
N ARG A 73 -1.39 6.82 6.93
CA ARG A 73 -1.80 5.60 7.63
C ARG A 73 -3.14 5.85 8.31
N LEU A 74 -4.07 4.90 8.18
CA LEU A 74 -5.27 4.87 9.02
C LEU A 74 -5.02 3.83 10.10
N VAL A 75 -5.07 4.25 11.36
CA VAL A 75 -4.70 3.41 12.49
C VAL A 75 -5.82 3.35 13.52
N VAL A 76 -5.90 2.25 14.25
CA VAL A 76 -6.72 2.13 15.46
C VAL A 76 -5.80 1.94 16.66
N GLU A 77 -6.21 2.42 17.81
CA GLU A 77 -5.49 2.21 19.07
C GLU A 77 -6.17 1.08 19.86
N ILE A 78 -5.45 0.00 20.10
CA ILE A 78 -5.93 -1.15 20.88
C ILE A 78 -4.87 -1.44 21.94
N GLU A 79 -5.26 -1.44 23.22
CA GLU A 79 -4.36 -1.72 24.34
C GLU A 79 -3.07 -0.86 24.33
N GLU A 80 -3.21 0.43 23.99
CA GLU A 80 -2.09 1.39 23.85
C GLU A 80 -1.13 1.10 22.66
N GLU A 81 -1.47 0.16 21.78
CA GLU A 81 -0.74 -0.11 20.54
C GLU A 81 -1.45 0.48 19.32
N GLU A 82 -0.68 1.15 18.46
CA GLU A 82 -1.14 1.60 17.15
C GLU A 82 -1.15 0.43 16.16
N ILE A 83 -2.33 0.11 15.64
CA ILE A 83 -2.52 -0.94 14.64
C ILE A 83 -3.01 -0.30 13.35
N ASP A 84 -2.22 -0.43 12.29
CA ASP A 84 -2.64 -0.05 10.95
C ASP A 84 -3.87 -0.87 10.51
N VAL A 85 -4.85 -0.19 9.93
CA VAL A 85 -6.01 -0.79 9.26
C VAL A 85 -6.09 -0.42 7.78
N ALA A 86 -5.45 0.68 7.39
CA ALA A 86 -5.27 1.05 6.00
C ALA A 86 -3.96 1.78 5.74
N VAL A 87 -3.44 1.59 4.54
CA VAL A 87 -2.30 2.34 4.00
C VAL A 87 -2.74 3.13 2.77
N VAL A 88 -2.17 4.33 2.59
CA VAL A 88 -2.53 5.24 1.51
C VAL A 88 -1.28 5.85 0.87
N GLU A 89 -1.19 5.78 -0.45
CA GLU A 89 -0.14 6.45 -1.25
C GLU A 89 -0.76 7.45 -2.21
N CYS A 90 -0.12 8.61 -2.32
CA CYS A 90 -0.53 9.69 -3.20
C CYS A 90 0.48 9.88 -4.32
N ALA A 91 0.02 9.76 -5.55
CA ALA A 91 0.76 10.12 -6.74
C ALA A 91 0.11 11.33 -7.43
N LYS A 92 0.92 12.09 -8.16
CA LYS A 92 0.41 13.22 -8.94
C LYS A 92 -0.51 12.79 -10.10
N LYS A 93 -0.19 11.67 -10.77
CA LYS A 93 -0.92 11.15 -11.94
C LYS A 93 -0.91 9.63 -11.97
N SER A 94 -1.89 9.02 -12.63
CA SER A 94 -2.03 7.56 -12.75
C SER A 94 -1.10 6.92 -13.77
N ASP A 95 -0.63 7.67 -14.77
CA ASP A 95 0.27 7.20 -15.83
C ASP A 95 1.77 7.40 -15.51
N ASP A 96 2.07 7.93 -14.32
CA ASP A 96 3.45 8.12 -13.88
C ASP A 96 4.05 6.77 -13.45
N ASN A 97 5.30 6.52 -13.83
CA ASN A 97 6.13 5.44 -13.29
C ASN A 97 6.15 5.44 -11.76
N LYS A 98 5.97 6.62 -11.15
CA LYS A 98 5.78 6.76 -9.71
C LYS A 98 4.53 6.03 -9.22
N ALA A 99 3.36 6.22 -9.83
CA ALA A 99 2.12 5.58 -9.39
C ALA A 99 2.20 4.05 -9.42
N ILE A 100 2.88 3.46 -10.41
CA ILE A 100 3.10 2.01 -10.46
C ILE A 100 4.01 1.54 -9.31
N LYS A 101 5.10 2.27 -9.05
CA LYS A 101 6.03 1.96 -7.95
C LYS A 101 5.38 2.11 -6.58
N ASP A 102 4.58 3.16 -6.40
CA ASP A 102 3.86 3.43 -5.16
C ASP A 102 2.75 2.41 -4.96
N ASN A 103 2.07 1.94 -6.02
CA ASN A 103 1.13 0.82 -5.91
C ASN A 103 1.81 -0.46 -5.42
N ALA A 104 2.99 -0.80 -5.97
CA ALA A 104 3.75 -1.96 -5.52
C ALA A 104 4.23 -1.82 -4.06
N LYS A 105 4.53 -0.60 -3.60
CA LYS A 105 4.83 -0.30 -2.19
C LYS A 105 3.58 -0.46 -1.32
N LEU A 106 2.44 0.07 -1.76
CA LEU A 106 1.16 0.01 -1.09
C LEU A 106 0.68 -1.44 -0.87
N LEU A 107 0.81 -2.29 -1.89
CA LEU A 107 0.49 -3.72 -1.79
C LEU A 107 1.30 -4.43 -0.70
N ARG A 108 2.58 -4.07 -0.55
CA ARG A 108 3.48 -4.68 0.45
C ARG A 108 3.14 -4.24 1.85
N GLU A 109 2.95 -2.95 2.06
CA GLU A 109 2.57 -2.41 3.37
C GLU A 109 1.15 -2.84 3.75
N CYS A 110 0.23 -3.02 2.79
CA CYS A 110 -1.10 -3.58 3.02
C CYS A 110 -1.03 -5.05 3.49
N LYS A 111 -0.12 -5.86 2.92
CA LYS A 111 0.16 -7.21 3.43
C LYS A 111 0.69 -7.16 4.87
N ASP A 112 1.69 -6.32 5.14
CA ASP A 112 2.26 -6.18 6.48
C ASP A 112 1.19 -5.72 7.49
N THR A 113 0.25 -4.89 7.05
CA THR A 113 -0.91 -4.47 7.84
C THR A 113 -1.81 -5.64 8.21
N ILE A 114 -2.14 -6.54 7.28
CA ILE A 114 -2.92 -7.77 7.60
C ILE A 114 -2.15 -8.67 8.54
N ASP A 115 -0.86 -8.88 8.30
CA ASP A 115 -0.04 -9.72 9.16
C ASP A 115 0.00 -9.16 10.60
N GLY A 116 0.05 -7.83 10.76
CA GLY A 116 -0.11 -7.15 12.04
C GLY A 116 -1.48 -7.37 12.66
N LEU A 117 -2.57 -7.18 11.91
CA LEU A 117 -3.94 -7.42 12.36
C LEU A 117 -4.13 -8.87 12.86
N VAL A 118 -3.69 -9.86 12.09
CA VAL A 118 -3.79 -11.29 12.46
C VAL A 118 -2.99 -11.60 13.71
N ASN A 119 -1.83 -10.96 13.89
CA ASN A 119 -1.01 -11.13 15.08
C ASN A 119 -1.63 -10.49 16.33
N ASN A 120 -2.35 -9.39 16.19
CA ASN A 120 -2.96 -8.69 17.31
C ASN A 120 -4.34 -9.26 17.67
N LEU A 121 -5.09 -9.79 16.69
CA LEU A 121 -6.42 -10.39 16.88
C LEU A 121 -6.37 -11.86 17.37
N LYS A 122 -5.35 -12.23 18.15
CA LYS A 122 -5.11 -13.62 18.61
C LYS A 122 -6.41 -14.23 19.16
N ASN A 123 -6.79 -15.39 18.62
CA ASN A 123 -7.98 -16.19 18.97
C ASN A 123 -9.31 -15.81 18.33
N THR A 124 -9.32 -15.00 17.28
CA THR A 124 -10.54 -14.78 16.49
C THR A 124 -10.56 -15.68 15.25
N ASN A 125 -11.75 -16.19 14.89
CA ASN A 125 -12.03 -16.78 13.57
C ASN A 125 -12.35 -15.69 12.54
N ASP A 126 -12.04 -14.44 12.84
CA ASP A 126 -12.51 -13.30 12.10
C ASP A 126 -11.73 -13.16 10.79
N GLU A 127 -12.45 -12.79 9.74
CA GLU A 127 -11.87 -12.46 8.45
C GLU A 127 -11.10 -11.15 8.58
N ALA A 128 -9.79 -11.24 8.79
CA ALA A 128 -8.93 -10.06 8.81
C ALA A 128 -8.82 -9.47 7.39
N MET A 129 -9.01 -8.16 7.32
CA MET A 129 -8.95 -7.38 6.08
C MET A 129 -8.15 -6.10 6.33
N SER A 130 -7.31 -5.72 5.36
CA SER A 130 -6.66 -4.41 5.31
C SER A 130 -7.12 -3.66 4.07
N TYR A 131 -7.15 -2.34 4.17
CA TYR A 131 -7.45 -1.45 3.05
C TYR A 131 -6.17 -0.85 2.48
N MET A 132 -6.13 -0.73 1.16
CA MET A 132 -5.12 0.03 0.45
C MET A 132 -5.80 1.08 -0.41
N ILE A 133 -5.32 2.32 -0.29
CA ILE A 133 -5.89 3.46 -1.01
C ILE A 133 -4.81 4.07 -1.88
N GLN A 134 -5.04 4.10 -3.18
CA GLN A 134 -4.16 4.79 -4.11
C GLN A 134 -4.82 6.06 -4.62
N ILE A 135 -4.17 7.19 -4.39
CA ILE A 135 -4.63 8.51 -4.81
C ILE A 135 -3.82 8.96 -6.02
N THR A 136 -4.49 9.47 -7.05
CA THR A 136 -3.88 10.02 -8.25
C THR A 136 -4.56 11.33 -8.63
N GLY A 137 -3.96 12.46 -8.25
CA GLY A 137 -4.57 13.79 -8.41
C GLY A 137 -5.91 13.88 -7.67
N PHE A 138 -7.03 13.92 -8.42
CA PHE A 138 -8.40 13.94 -7.89
C PHE A 138 -9.08 12.57 -7.82
N SER A 139 -8.41 11.52 -8.28
CA SER A 139 -8.94 10.16 -8.25
C SER A 139 -8.43 9.41 -7.03
N CYS A 140 -9.28 8.56 -6.46
CA CYS A 140 -8.95 7.66 -5.36
C CYS A 140 -9.47 6.27 -5.67
N ALA A 141 -8.56 5.29 -5.64
CA ALA A 141 -8.87 3.87 -5.79
C ALA A 141 -8.73 3.20 -4.43
N LEU A 142 -9.84 2.62 -3.95
CA LEU A 142 -9.90 1.82 -2.74
C LEU A 142 -9.88 0.34 -3.12
N SER A 143 -8.95 -0.41 -2.55
CA SER A 143 -8.90 -1.86 -2.67
C SER A 143 -8.73 -2.50 -1.29
N THR A 144 -9.10 -3.77 -1.19
CA THR A 144 -8.96 -4.55 0.04
C THR A 144 -8.04 -5.73 -0.19
N MET A 145 -7.33 -6.12 0.86
CA MET A 145 -6.63 -7.40 0.92
C MET A 145 -7.24 -8.20 2.07
N HIS A 146 -7.49 -9.49 1.83
CA HIS A 146 -8.14 -10.40 2.78
C HIS A 146 -7.22 -11.57 3.09
N LEU A 147 -7.29 -12.04 4.34
CA LEU A 147 -6.67 -13.31 4.69
C LEU A 147 -7.49 -14.47 4.06
N ALA A 148 -6.91 -15.18 3.09
CA ALA A 148 -7.55 -16.35 2.50
C ALA A 148 -7.47 -17.58 3.44
N VAL A 149 -8.56 -18.33 3.54
CA VAL A 149 -8.69 -19.50 4.44
C VAL A 149 -7.89 -20.73 3.97
N ASN A 150 -7.41 -20.76 2.72
CA ASN A 150 -6.85 -21.98 2.10
C ASN A 150 -5.37 -21.88 1.68
N GLU A 151 -4.62 -22.89 2.12
CA GLU A 151 -3.18 -23.16 2.04
C GLU A 151 -2.57 -23.28 0.62
N VAL A 152 -2.80 -22.34 -0.30
CA VAL A 152 -2.14 -22.37 -1.62
C VAL A 152 -1.53 -21.03 -1.99
N SER A 153 -0.29 -20.82 -1.53
CA SER A 153 0.66 -19.92 -2.19
C SER A 153 1.98 -20.67 -2.46
N PHE A 154 2.43 -20.62 -3.70
CA PHE A 154 3.56 -21.38 -4.24
C PHE A 154 4.90 -21.10 -3.50
N ASN A 155 5.67 -22.18 -3.26
CA ASN A 155 7.09 -22.25 -2.84
C ASN A 155 7.48 -21.75 -1.43
N ARG A 156 7.55 -22.65 -0.43
CA ARG A 156 8.73 -22.85 0.49
C ARG A 156 8.53 -23.95 1.55
N GLN A 157 9.66 -24.39 2.13
CA GLN A 157 9.82 -25.49 3.09
C GLN A 157 9.62 -25.00 4.56
N LYS A 158 8.88 -25.79 5.38
CA LYS A 158 8.54 -25.50 6.79
C LYS A 158 9.76 -25.31 7.69
N MET A 159 9.74 -24.27 8.54
CA MET A 159 10.63 -24.09 9.71
C MET A 159 9.82 -23.82 11.00
N PRO A 160 10.38 -24.04 12.20
CA PRO A 160 9.62 -24.50 13.36
C PRO A 160 9.05 -23.38 14.27
N VAL A 161 7.83 -23.66 14.73
CA VAL A 161 7.02 -23.06 15.83
C VAL A 161 6.91 -21.53 15.84
N ILE A 162 6.16 -21.02 14.87
CA ILE A 162 5.47 -19.73 14.87
C ILE A 162 4.03 -20.05 14.48
N ASN A 163 3.03 -19.30 14.97
CA ASN A 163 1.59 -19.47 14.68
C ASN A 163 1.36 -20.08 13.28
N ASP A 164 0.72 -21.25 13.22
CA ASP A 164 0.60 -22.06 12.00
C ASP A 164 -0.02 -21.29 10.81
N LYS A 165 -0.79 -20.23 11.09
CA LYS A 165 -1.35 -19.32 10.08
C LYS A 165 -0.31 -18.38 9.44
N LEU A 166 0.81 -18.12 10.10
CA LEU A 166 1.85 -17.15 9.67
C LEU A 166 3.07 -17.82 9.02
N ILE A 167 3.20 -19.15 9.12
CA ILE A 167 4.34 -19.90 8.55
C ILE A 167 4.46 -19.68 7.03
N TRP A 168 3.34 -19.40 6.36
CA TRP A 168 3.24 -19.30 4.90
C TRP A 168 3.38 -17.87 4.36
N LEU A 169 3.30 -16.84 5.21
CA LEU A 169 3.21 -15.42 4.81
C LEU A 169 4.56 -14.70 4.79
N ARG A 170 5.64 -15.30 5.30
CA ARG A 170 6.92 -14.62 5.53
C ARG A 170 7.87 -14.54 4.34
N CYS A 171 7.54 -15.17 3.22
CA CYS A 171 8.38 -15.13 2.04
C CYS A 171 7.63 -14.50 0.88
N THR A 172 7.74 -13.18 0.74
CA THR A 172 7.78 -12.46 -0.53
C THR A 172 7.77 -10.95 -0.27
N TRP A 173 8.42 -10.21 -1.16
CA TRP A 173 8.23 -8.78 -1.45
C TRP A 173 9.16 -7.70 -0.88
N TYR A 174 10.27 -7.99 -0.19
CA TYR A 174 11.12 -6.87 0.26
C TYR A 174 12.06 -6.29 -0.81
N THR A 175 12.07 -4.95 -0.87
CA THR A 175 13.20 -4.22 -1.43
C THR A 175 14.38 -4.51 -0.52
N PRO A 176 15.45 -5.11 -1.05
CA PRO A 176 16.64 -5.44 -0.28
C PRO A 176 17.28 -4.17 0.32
N PRO A 177 18.18 -4.28 1.31
CA PRO A 177 19.04 -3.19 1.75
C PRO A 177 19.66 -2.44 0.56
N ARG A 178 19.99 -1.15 0.74
CA ARG A 178 20.40 -0.23 -0.34
C ARG A 178 21.50 -0.78 -1.28
N ASP A 179 22.32 -1.71 -0.79
CA ASP A 179 23.44 -2.32 -1.51
C ASP A 179 23.24 -3.82 -1.85
N GLN A 180 22.01 -4.33 -1.76
CA GLN A 180 21.67 -5.72 -2.05
C GLN A 180 20.70 -5.79 -3.24
N ILE A 181 20.76 -6.89 -3.99
CA ILE A 181 19.83 -7.18 -5.10
C ILE A 181 18.64 -7.93 -4.53
N SER A 182 17.42 -7.65 -5.03
CA SER A 182 16.24 -8.33 -4.53
C SER A 182 16.38 -9.82 -4.86
N ALA A 183 16.27 -10.67 -3.84
CA ALA A 183 16.25 -12.11 -4.03
C ALA A 183 14.90 -12.61 -4.59
N VAL A 184 13.97 -11.70 -4.86
CA VAL A 184 12.64 -12.01 -5.41
C VAL A 184 12.67 -11.82 -6.93
N PRO A 185 12.31 -12.84 -7.73
CA PRO A 185 12.16 -12.68 -9.16
C PRO A 185 11.10 -11.61 -9.47
N LEU A 186 11.43 -10.63 -10.31
CA LEU A 186 10.53 -9.54 -10.73
C LEU A 186 9.20 -10.01 -11.38
N LEU A 187 9.08 -11.30 -11.70
CA LEU A 187 7.97 -11.90 -12.43
C LEU A 187 6.85 -12.45 -11.52
N CYS A 188 6.84 -12.16 -10.22
CA CYS A 188 5.83 -12.73 -9.30
C CYS A 188 4.38 -12.29 -9.59
N PHE A 189 4.14 -11.28 -10.44
CA PHE A 189 2.80 -10.89 -10.91
C PHE A 189 2.55 -11.17 -12.40
N GLY A 190 3.40 -11.99 -13.03
CA GLY A 190 3.37 -12.22 -14.48
C GLY A 190 3.95 -11.06 -15.28
N PRO A 191 4.21 -11.24 -16.58
CA PRO A 191 4.53 -10.12 -17.46
C PRO A 191 3.38 -9.09 -17.43
N PRO A 192 3.65 -7.79 -17.61
CA PRO A 192 2.59 -6.81 -17.79
C PRO A 192 1.62 -7.32 -18.86
N PRO A 193 0.29 -7.12 -18.70
CA PRO A 193 -0.65 -7.51 -19.73
C PRO A 193 -0.20 -6.90 -21.06
N PRO A 194 -0.21 -7.66 -22.17
CA PRO A 194 0.24 -7.15 -23.45
C PRO A 194 -0.50 -5.85 -23.73
N THR A 195 0.25 -4.82 -24.13
CA THR A 195 -0.32 -3.52 -24.51
C THR A 195 -1.51 -3.77 -25.43
N PRO A 196 -2.72 -3.27 -25.11
CA PRO A 196 -3.87 -3.47 -25.98
C PRO A 196 -3.53 -2.94 -27.36
N ILE A 197 -3.51 -3.84 -28.34
CA ILE A 197 -3.38 -3.48 -29.75
C ILE A 197 -4.74 -2.94 -30.14
N PHE A 198 -4.87 -1.62 -30.09
CA PHE A 198 -5.96 -0.96 -30.80
C PHE A 198 -5.66 -1.09 -32.28
N THR A 199 -6.36 -2.02 -32.94
CA THR A 199 -6.42 -2.03 -34.39
C THR A 199 -7.14 -0.75 -34.80
N ASP A 200 -6.42 0.15 -35.47
CA ASP A 200 -7.06 1.21 -36.24
C ASP A 200 -7.91 0.53 -37.32
N GLU A 201 -9.18 0.29 -37.04
CA GLU A 201 -10.18 0.11 -38.09
C GLU A 201 -10.36 1.45 -38.78
N THR A 202 -9.41 1.81 -39.63
CA THR A 202 -9.61 2.84 -40.63
C THR A 202 -9.67 2.20 -42.00
N ASN A 203 -10.76 2.56 -42.69
CA ASN A 203 -10.95 2.52 -44.13
C ASN A 203 -11.28 1.17 -44.76
N THR A 204 -12.58 0.93 -44.93
CA THR A 204 -13.11 0.47 -46.21
C THR A 204 -14.57 0.89 -46.33
N LEU A 205 -14.84 1.96 -47.07
CA LEU A 205 -15.97 2.07 -47.99
C LEU A 205 -15.60 3.15 -49.02
N ALA A 206 -14.85 2.71 -50.03
CA ALA A 206 -14.84 3.33 -51.34
C ALA A 206 -15.58 2.36 -52.27
N GLU A 207 -16.79 2.75 -52.68
CA GLU A 207 -17.35 2.51 -54.02
C GLU A 207 -18.09 3.79 -54.43
#